data_AF-A0A9D3LI23-F1
#
_entry.id   AF-A0A9D3LI23-F1
#
_cell.length_a   1.000
_cell.length_b   1.000
_cell.length_c   1.000
_cell.angle_alpha   90.00
_cell.angle_beta   90.00
_cell.angle_gamma   90.00
#
_symmetry.space_group_name_H-M   'P 1'
#
loop_
_entity.id
_entity.type
_entity.pdbx_description
1 polymer ?
#
loop_
_entity_poly.entity_id
_entity_poly.type
_entity_poly.pdbx_seq_one_letter_code
_entity_poly.pdbx_strand_id
1 'polypeptide(L)'
;MQLLQHYFPQLKEIKSIEDDGVKIVFIFDGLDECRLPLDFQSNEICCDITESSSVDVLLANLIKGNLLPSALLWITSRPAAANQIPPKCVHQVTEVRGFNDPQKEEYFRKRIRDEKKASKIISHIKSSRSLYIMCHIPVFCWISATVLETMLGKIDNRNMPKTLTEMYTHFLLIQTNVKNEKYHGTNETTPKKMSASNTEIILKLGQLALLQLERGNLIFYEEDLREMGIDVSEASVYSGVCTEIFKEECGLGERRFTALCI
;
A
#
# COMPACT_ATOMS: atom_id res chain seq x y z
N MET A 1 12.91 17.28 -19.16
CA MET A 1 11.72 16.62 -19.78
C MET A 1 11.82 15.11 -20.06
N GLN A 2 13.02 14.56 -20.19
CA GLN A 2 13.22 13.17 -20.64
C GLN A 2 12.58 12.12 -19.71
N LEU A 3 12.59 12.34 -18.39
CA LEU A 3 12.01 11.42 -17.40
C LEU A 3 10.50 11.22 -17.63
N LEU A 4 9.72 12.30 -17.75
CA LEU A 4 8.28 12.20 -17.98
C LEU A 4 7.96 11.57 -19.33
N GLN A 5 8.71 11.90 -20.38
CA GLN A 5 8.53 11.32 -21.71
C GLN A 5 8.94 9.84 -21.80
N HIS A 6 9.79 9.36 -20.89
CA HIS A 6 10.15 7.96 -20.78
C HIS A 6 8.98 7.13 -20.24
N TYR A 7 8.38 7.58 -19.12
CA TYR A 7 7.26 6.89 -18.48
C TYR A 7 5.92 7.12 -19.17
N PHE A 8 5.75 8.30 -19.78
CA PHE A 8 4.55 8.68 -20.49
C PHE A 8 4.91 9.14 -21.91
N PRO A 9 5.09 8.19 -22.85
CA PRO A 9 5.47 8.52 -24.22
C PRO A 9 4.51 9.49 -24.93
N GLN A 10 3.24 9.55 -24.48
CA GLN A 10 2.25 10.50 -25.00
C GLN A 10 2.65 11.97 -24.73
N LEU A 11 3.48 12.24 -23.72
CA LEU A 11 3.97 13.58 -23.41
C LEU A 11 5.06 14.06 -24.39
N LYS A 12 5.51 13.23 -25.34
CA LYS A 12 6.44 13.65 -26.40
C LYS A 12 5.81 14.64 -27.38
N GLU A 13 4.48 14.66 -27.49
CA GLU A 13 3.74 15.58 -28.35
C GLU A 13 3.61 16.99 -27.73
N ILE A 14 3.84 17.11 -26.42
CA ILE A 14 3.83 18.38 -25.71
C ILE A 14 5.17 19.08 -25.96
N LYS A 15 5.16 20.10 -26.82
CA LYS A 15 6.37 20.86 -27.22
C LYS A 15 6.87 21.79 -26.11
N SER A 16 5.98 22.32 -25.29
CA SER A 16 6.30 23.12 -24.11
C SER A 16 5.29 22.84 -23.01
N ILE A 17 5.79 22.61 -21.80
CA ILE A 17 5.00 22.45 -20.58
C ILE A 17 4.64 23.82 -19.98
N GLU A 18 5.34 24.87 -20.40
CA GLU A 18 5.16 26.24 -19.95
C GLU A 18 4.17 27.03 -20.82
N ASP A 19 3.49 26.37 -21.77
CA ASP A 19 2.50 27.03 -22.61
C ASP A 19 1.24 27.33 -21.78
N ASP A 20 0.73 28.57 -21.88
CA ASP A 20 -0.22 29.23 -20.96
C ASP A 20 -1.61 28.55 -20.82
N GLY A 21 -1.80 27.39 -21.45
CA GLY A 21 -3.03 26.59 -21.41
C GLY A 21 -2.93 25.24 -20.69
N VAL A 22 -1.72 24.74 -20.37
CA VAL A 22 -1.55 23.40 -19.79
C VAL A 22 -1.40 23.46 -18.28
N LYS A 23 -2.38 22.93 -17.55
CA LYS A 23 -2.30 22.79 -16.08
C LYS A 23 -1.67 21.46 -15.73
N ILE A 24 -0.54 21.48 -15.02
CA ILE A 24 0.15 20.29 -14.56
C ILE A 24 -0.15 20.04 -13.08
N VAL A 25 -0.42 18.79 -12.74
CA VAL A 25 -0.55 18.32 -11.36
C VAL A 25 0.40 17.16 -11.17
N PHE A 26 1.27 17.24 -10.17
CA PHE A 26 2.09 16.13 -9.69
C PHE A 26 1.46 15.54 -8.43
N ILE A 27 1.28 14.22 -8.42
CA ILE A 27 0.82 13.48 -7.25
C ILE A 27 1.99 12.62 -6.77
N PHE A 28 2.52 12.96 -5.60
CA PHE A 28 3.56 12.18 -4.93
C PHE A 28 2.90 11.36 -3.83
N ASP A 29 2.82 10.06 -4.06
CA ASP A 29 2.23 9.12 -3.11
C ASP A 29 3.32 8.53 -2.20
N GLY A 30 3.17 8.63 -0.88
CA GLY A 30 4.07 8.01 0.10
C GLY A 30 5.40 8.75 0.33
N LEU A 31 5.38 10.04 0.65
CA LEU A 31 6.61 10.80 0.98
C LEU A 31 7.42 10.14 2.12
N ASP A 32 6.75 9.49 3.07
CA ASP A 32 7.40 8.79 4.18
C ASP A 32 8.22 7.56 3.76
N GLU A 33 8.06 7.11 2.51
CA GLU A 33 8.85 6.04 1.91
C GLU A 33 9.98 6.59 1.03
N CYS A 34 10.04 7.91 0.85
CA CYS A 34 11.09 8.57 0.09
C CYS A 34 12.41 8.46 0.85
N ARG A 35 13.39 7.80 0.21
CA ARG A 35 14.76 7.65 0.74
C ARG A 35 15.70 8.76 0.31
N LEU A 36 15.21 9.70 -0.50
CA LEU A 36 16.00 10.84 -0.95
C LEU A 36 16.11 11.86 0.19
N PRO A 37 17.27 12.52 0.35
CA PRO A 37 17.49 13.44 1.47
C PRO A 37 16.59 14.69 1.42
N LEU A 38 16.09 15.07 0.25
CA LEU A 38 15.24 16.23 -0.02
C LEU A 38 15.80 17.50 0.63
N ASP A 39 17.05 17.84 0.34
CA ASP A 39 17.70 18.97 0.97
C ASP A 39 17.15 20.31 0.45
N PHE A 40 16.23 20.91 1.21
CA PHE A 40 15.64 22.20 0.88
C PHE A 40 16.52 23.41 1.22
N GLN A 41 17.71 23.23 1.79
CA GLN A 41 18.62 24.33 2.15
C GLN A 41 19.84 24.40 1.24
N SER A 42 20.50 23.27 1.01
CA SER A 42 21.80 23.23 0.30
C SER A 42 21.70 22.80 -1.16
N ASN A 43 20.57 22.24 -1.61
CA ASN A 43 20.44 21.82 -3.01
C ASN A 43 20.58 23.00 -3.97
N GLU A 44 21.26 22.72 -5.08
CA GLU A 44 21.40 23.63 -6.21
C GLU A 44 20.02 24.09 -6.70
N ILE A 45 19.94 25.36 -7.09
CA ILE A 45 18.71 25.92 -7.65
C ILE A 45 18.62 25.45 -9.09
N CYS A 46 17.59 24.68 -9.40
CA CYS A 46 17.26 24.23 -10.74
C CYS A 46 15.95 24.86 -11.16
N CYS A 47 16.00 25.75 -12.16
CA CYS A 47 14.83 26.43 -12.71
C CYS A 47 14.56 26.04 -14.17
N ASP A 48 15.56 25.53 -14.89
CA ASP A 48 15.45 25.17 -16.30
C ASP A 48 15.05 23.70 -16.45
N ILE A 49 13.93 23.46 -17.14
CA ILE A 49 13.38 22.12 -17.42
C ILE A 49 14.23 21.26 -18.37
N THR A 50 15.21 21.88 -19.04
CA THR A 50 16.15 21.25 -19.97
C THR A 50 17.44 20.80 -19.29
N GLU A 51 17.77 21.39 -18.14
CA GLU A 51 18.94 21.00 -17.36
C GLU A 51 18.78 19.61 -16.74
N SER A 52 19.88 18.87 -16.72
CA SER A 52 19.92 17.54 -16.09
C SER A 52 20.41 17.68 -14.66
N SER A 53 19.66 17.13 -13.72
CA SER A 53 20.02 17.10 -12.31
C SER A 53 19.58 15.79 -11.67
N SER A 54 19.97 15.57 -10.40
CA SER A 54 19.54 14.39 -9.64
C SER A 54 18.04 14.48 -9.33
N VAL A 55 17.39 13.32 -9.14
CA VAL A 55 15.96 13.25 -8.81
C VAL A 55 15.66 14.02 -7.51
N ASP A 56 16.58 13.94 -6.54
CA ASP A 56 16.49 14.67 -5.28
C ASP A 56 16.42 16.19 -5.49
N VAL A 57 17.34 16.74 -6.28
CA VAL A 57 17.39 18.17 -6.60
C VAL A 57 16.15 18.60 -7.38
N LEU A 58 15.70 17.79 -8.35
CA LEU A 58 14.49 18.08 -9.14
C LEU A 58 13.24 18.13 -8.25
N LEU A 59 13.06 17.15 -7.35
CA LEU A 59 11.92 17.11 -6.43
C LEU A 59 11.95 18.30 -5.45
N ALA A 60 13.11 18.60 -4.87
CA ALA A 60 13.26 19.72 -3.94
C ALA A 60 12.94 21.07 -4.61
N ASN A 61 13.39 21.28 -5.86
CA ASN A 61 13.12 22.49 -6.62
C ASN A 61 11.67 22.59 -7.10
N LEU A 62 11.05 21.47 -7.47
CA LEU A 62 9.62 21.43 -7.81
C LEU A 62 8.74 21.78 -6.60
N ILE A 63 9.04 21.22 -5.43
CA ILE A 63 8.31 21.49 -4.17
C ILE A 63 8.53 22.95 -3.71
N LYS A 64 9.73 23.51 -3.93
CA LYS A 64 10.00 24.93 -3.67
C LYS A 64 9.30 25.87 -4.66
N GLY A 65 8.88 25.38 -5.83
CA GLY A 65 8.37 26.19 -6.93
C GLY A 65 9.46 26.89 -7.75
N ASN A 66 10.72 26.47 -7.64
CA ASN A 66 11.80 26.94 -8.52
C ASN A 66 11.67 26.33 -9.93
N LEU A 67 11.27 25.06 -9.98
CA LEU A 67 11.01 24.31 -11.20
C LEU A 67 9.49 24.21 -11.40
N LEU A 68 8.99 24.58 -12.58
CA LEU A 68 7.56 24.56 -12.92
C LEU A 68 6.68 25.28 -11.87
N PRO A 69 6.85 26.60 -11.65
CA PRO A 69 6.17 27.35 -10.60
C PRO A 69 4.64 27.32 -10.68
N SER A 70 4.08 27.10 -11.87
CA SER A 70 2.63 27.01 -12.11
C SER A 70 2.05 25.61 -11.85
N ALA A 71 2.88 24.60 -11.56
CA ALA A 71 2.42 23.24 -11.32
C ALA A 71 1.80 23.12 -9.91
N LEU A 72 0.77 22.28 -9.80
CA LEU A 72 0.17 21.92 -8.52
C LEU A 72 0.78 20.62 -8.01
N LEU A 73 1.01 20.54 -6.70
CA LEU A 73 1.54 19.35 -6.05
C LEU A 73 0.51 18.82 -5.04
N TRP A 74 0.22 17.53 -5.11
CA TRP A 74 -0.48 16.77 -4.09
C TRP A 74 0.49 15.75 -3.51
N ILE A 75 0.79 15.84 -2.21
CA ILE A 75 1.69 14.91 -1.53
C ILE A 75 0.91 14.14 -0.47
N THR A 76 0.97 12.82 -0.49
CA THR A 76 0.49 11.97 0.61
C THR A 76 1.68 11.56 1.48
N SER A 77 1.46 11.49 2.79
CA SER A 77 2.51 11.10 3.73
C SER A 77 1.92 10.67 5.07
N ARG A 78 2.62 9.78 5.78
CA ARG A 78 2.40 9.63 7.22
C ARG A 78 2.77 10.92 7.97
N PRO A 79 2.05 11.28 9.05
CA PRO A 79 2.30 12.53 9.79
C PRO A 79 3.76 12.74 10.22
N ALA A 80 4.48 11.67 10.54
CA ALA A 80 5.86 11.71 11.01
C ALA A 80 6.87 12.18 9.94
N ALA A 81 6.55 12.09 8.65
CA ALA A 81 7.42 12.51 7.55
C ALA A 81 6.94 13.79 6.87
N ALA A 82 5.73 14.27 7.16
CA ALA A 82 5.20 15.51 6.58
C ALA A 82 6.06 16.74 6.92
N ASN A 83 6.80 16.69 8.03
CA ASN A 83 7.74 17.73 8.46
C ASN A 83 9.03 17.80 7.62
N GLN A 84 9.29 16.82 6.75
CA GLN A 84 10.39 16.90 5.78
C GLN A 84 10.16 18.06 4.79
N ILE A 85 8.89 18.40 4.52
CA ILE A 85 8.55 19.53 3.66
C ILE A 85 8.56 20.83 4.48
N PRO A 86 9.30 21.87 4.05
CA PRO A 86 9.27 23.16 4.73
C PRO A 86 7.85 23.73 4.78
N PRO A 87 7.35 24.22 5.93
CA PRO A 87 6.00 24.77 6.05
C PRO A 87 5.70 25.90 5.05
N LYS A 88 6.72 26.67 4.66
CA LYS A 88 6.62 27.73 3.65
C LYS A 88 6.27 27.24 2.24
N CYS A 89 6.47 25.95 1.96
CA CYS A 89 6.13 25.31 0.68
C CYS A 89 4.73 24.67 0.69
N VAL A 90 4.02 24.71 1.83
CA VAL A 90 2.74 24.01 2.01
C VAL A 90 1.59 25.02 2.01
N HIS A 91 0.69 24.88 1.04
CA HIS A 91 -0.49 25.74 0.92
C HIS A 91 -1.69 25.23 1.73
N GLN A 92 -1.86 23.90 1.78
CA GLN A 92 -2.98 23.26 2.48
C GLN A 92 -2.53 21.91 3.03
N VAL A 93 -3.04 21.58 4.22
CA VAL A 93 -2.89 20.25 4.85
C VAL A 93 -4.27 19.67 5.08
N THR A 94 -4.46 18.42 4.68
CA THR A 94 -5.69 17.66 4.94
C THR A 94 -5.33 16.36 5.64
N GLU A 95 -5.95 16.11 6.79
CA GLU A 95 -5.75 14.88 7.56
C GLU A 95 -6.82 13.84 7.19
N VAL A 96 -6.40 12.68 6.68
CA VAL A 96 -7.30 11.55 6.43
C VAL A 96 -7.46 10.74 7.72
N ARG A 97 -8.62 10.89 8.36
CA ARG A 97 -8.88 10.26 9.66
C ARG A 97 -9.45 8.84 9.59
N GLY A 98 -9.88 8.37 8.43
CA GLY A 98 -10.57 7.07 8.30
C GLY A 98 -12.09 7.17 8.48
N PHE A 99 -12.73 6.05 8.82
CA PHE A 99 -14.19 5.92 8.88
C PHE A 99 -14.78 6.35 10.22
N ASN A 100 -15.80 7.19 10.18
CA ASN A 100 -16.71 7.41 11.31
C ASN A 100 -17.67 6.23 11.49
N ASP A 101 -18.42 6.21 12.59
CA ASP A 101 -19.27 5.07 12.96
C ASP A 101 -20.33 4.70 11.90
N PRO A 102 -21.06 5.66 11.29
CA PRO A 102 -21.94 5.36 10.16
C PRO A 102 -21.21 4.76 8.95
N GLN A 103 -20.04 5.31 8.59
CA GLN A 103 -19.24 4.85 7.45
C GLN A 103 -18.72 3.43 7.63
N LYS A 104 -18.39 3.02 8.86
CA LYS A 104 -18.02 1.63 9.17
C LYS A 104 -19.14 0.66 8.74
N GLU A 105 -20.37 0.94 9.15
CA GLU A 105 -21.50 0.08 8.79
C GLU A 105 -21.82 0.11 7.30
N GLU A 106 -21.77 1.31 6.71
CA GLU A 106 -21.97 1.51 5.27
C GLU A 106 -20.98 0.67 4.46
N TYR A 107 -19.72 0.64 4.86
CA TYR A 107 -18.70 -0.19 4.23
C TYR A 107 -19.10 -1.67 4.22
N PHE A 108 -19.47 -2.23 5.39
CA PHE A 108 -19.83 -3.66 5.47
C PHE A 108 -21.07 -3.99 4.66
N ARG A 109 -22.11 -3.13 4.68
CA ARG A 109 -23.32 -3.33 3.87
C ARG A 109 -23.02 -3.27 2.37
N LYS A 110 -22.19 -2.33 1.93
CA LYS A 110 -21.78 -2.24 0.51
C LYS A 110 -20.90 -3.41 0.08
N ARG A 111 -20.04 -3.92 0.97
CA ARG A 111 -19.04 -4.95 0.65
C ARG A 111 -19.62 -6.37 0.65
N ILE A 112 -20.63 -6.64 1.48
CA ILE A 112 -21.22 -7.96 1.68
C ILE A 112 -22.61 -7.98 1.05
N ARG A 113 -22.78 -8.74 -0.03
CA ARG A 113 -24.04 -8.77 -0.82
C ARG A 113 -25.24 -9.32 -0.04
N ASP A 114 -25.00 -10.21 0.91
CA ASP A 114 -26.05 -10.81 1.74
C ASP A 114 -26.29 -9.94 2.99
N GLU A 115 -27.41 -9.22 2.99
CA GLU A 115 -27.82 -8.32 4.08
C GLU A 115 -27.88 -9.00 5.46
N LYS A 116 -28.24 -10.29 5.53
CA LYS A 116 -28.28 -11.03 6.80
C LYS A 116 -26.87 -11.31 7.31
N LYS A 117 -25.94 -11.65 6.41
CA LYS A 117 -24.51 -11.80 6.76
C LYS A 117 -23.90 -10.46 7.14
N ALA A 118 -24.16 -9.41 6.39
CA ALA A 118 -23.69 -8.06 6.69
C ALA A 118 -24.14 -7.62 8.10
N SER A 119 -25.43 -7.80 8.42
CA SER A 119 -25.97 -7.48 9.74
C SER A 119 -25.32 -8.27 10.87
N LYS A 120 -25.06 -9.57 10.67
CA LYS A 120 -24.35 -10.41 11.65
C LYS A 120 -22.90 -9.95 11.87
N ILE A 121 -22.18 -9.64 10.79
CA ILE A 121 -20.80 -9.15 10.85
C ILE A 121 -20.74 -7.82 11.61
N ILE A 122 -21.60 -6.87 11.26
CA ILE A 122 -21.67 -5.58 11.94
C ILE A 122 -21.95 -5.78 13.43
N SER A 123 -22.89 -6.66 13.79
CA SER A 123 -23.19 -6.97 15.19
C SER A 123 -21.98 -7.58 15.91
N HIS A 124 -21.26 -8.52 15.28
CA HIS A 124 -20.08 -9.14 15.85
C HIS A 124 -18.97 -8.10 16.10
N ILE A 125 -18.69 -7.25 15.10
CA ILE A 125 -17.69 -6.18 15.20
C ILE A 125 -18.05 -5.22 16.33
N LYS A 126 -19.31 -4.78 16.43
CA LYS A 126 -19.78 -3.92 17.52
C LYS A 126 -19.68 -4.58 18.90
N SER A 127 -19.84 -5.91 18.98
CA SER A 127 -19.70 -6.63 20.24
C SER A 127 -18.26 -6.72 20.74
N SER A 128 -17.27 -6.58 19.84
CA SER A 128 -15.85 -6.54 20.19
C SER A 128 -15.31 -5.12 20.13
N ARG A 129 -15.06 -4.53 21.31
CA ARG A 129 -14.54 -3.16 21.42
C ARG A 129 -13.25 -2.96 20.61
N SER A 130 -12.34 -3.93 20.60
CA SER A 130 -11.10 -3.86 19.84
C SER A 130 -11.38 -3.78 18.33
N LEU A 131 -12.13 -4.74 17.78
CA LEU A 131 -12.50 -4.78 16.36
C LEU A 131 -13.22 -3.49 15.93
N TYR A 132 -14.16 -3.02 16.74
CA TYR A 132 -14.93 -1.82 16.46
C TYR A 132 -14.07 -0.54 16.37
N ILE A 133 -13.11 -0.38 17.29
CA ILE A 133 -12.20 0.77 17.30
C ILE A 133 -11.30 0.72 16.07
N MET A 134 -10.75 -0.44 15.73
CA MET A 134 -9.79 -0.56 14.63
C MET A 134 -10.45 -0.42 13.26
N CYS A 135 -11.71 -0.81 13.11
CA CYS A 135 -12.49 -0.53 11.90
C CYS A 135 -12.64 0.98 11.61
N HIS A 136 -12.11 1.86 12.45
CA HIS A 136 -11.85 3.24 12.06
C HIS A 136 -10.91 3.34 10.85
N ILE A 137 -9.91 2.47 10.73
CA ILE A 137 -8.98 2.44 9.61
C ILE A 137 -9.54 1.51 8.51
N PRO A 138 -9.74 2.00 7.27
CA PRO A 138 -10.41 1.24 6.20
C PRO A 138 -9.84 -0.15 5.91
N VAL A 139 -8.51 -0.34 5.99
CA VAL A 139 -7.87 -1.65 5.77
C VAL A 139 -8.36 -2.70 6.77
N PHE A 140 -8.62 -2.31 8.03
CA PHE A 140 -9.16 -3.22 9.04
C PHE A 140 -10.61 -3.59 8.78
N CYS A 141 -11.41 -2.70 8.18
CA CYS A 141 -12.74 -3.07 7.70
C CYS A 141 -12.67 -4.13 6.60
N TRP A 142 -11.73 -3.98 5.67
CA TRP A 142 -11.53 -4.94 4.57
C TRP A 142 -11.07 -6.31 5.08
N ILE A 143 -10.07 -6.36 5.97
CA ILE A 143 -9.61 -7.60 6.63
C ILE A 143 -10.78 -8.23 7.37
N SER A 144 -11.53 -7.42 8.14
CA SER A 144 -12.67 -7.89 8.92
C SER A 144 -13.78 -8.47 8.07
N ALA A 145 -14.15 -7.79 6.98
CA ALA A 145 -15.14 -8.30 6.05
C ALA A 145 -14.70 -9.65 5.47
N THR A 146 -13.45 -9.73 4.98
CA THR A 146 -12.89 -10.93 4.35
C THR A 146 -12.90 -12.13 5.30
N VAL A 147 -12.38 -11.96 6.52
CA VAL A 147 -12.29 -13.04 7.51
C VAL A 147 -13.67 -13.46 7.99
N LEU A 148 -14.50 -12.51 8.42
CA LEU A 148 -15.77 -12.83 9.05
C LEU A 148 -16.78 -13.38 8.03
N GLU A 149 -16.78 -12.88 6.78
CA GLU A 149 -17.62 -13.41 5.70
C GLU A 149 -17.27 -14.85 5.36
N THR A 150 -15.97 -15.17 5.31
CA THR A 150 -15.47 -16.53 5.02
C THR A 150 -15.83 -17.52 6.13
N MET A 151 -15.75 -17.09 7.39
CA MET A 151 -15.99 -17.95 8.54
C MET A 151 -17.48 -18.20 8.83
N LEU A 152 -18.36 -17.22 8.55
CA LEU A 152 -19.80 -17.34 8.77
C LEU A 152 -20.48 -18.46 7.98
N GLY A 153 -19.83 -19.01 6.95
CA GLY A 153 -20.31 -20.17 6.19
C GLY A 153 -19.83 -21.53 6.71
N LYS A 154 -18.90 -21.57 7.68
CA LYS A 154 -18.13 -22.78 8.02
C LYS A 154 -18.12 -23.15 9.50
N ILE A 155 -18.34 -22.19 10.42
CA ILE A 155 -18.13 -22.40 11.87
C ILE A 155 -19.25 -21.75 12.69
N ASP A 156 -19.57 -22.33 13.85
CA ASP A 156 -20.52 -21.77 14.82
C ASP A 156 -20.03 -20.42 15.39
N ASN A 157 -20.96 -19.50 15.70
CA ASN A 157 -20.69 -18.10 16.08
C ASN A 157 -19.73 -17.95 17.28
N ARG A 158 -19.59 -18.99 18.12
CA ARG A 158 -18.73 -18.97 19.31
C ARG A 158 -17.23 -18.91 19.00
N ASN A 159 -16.83 -19.36 17.81
CA ASN A 159 -15.42 -19.44 17.39
C ASN A 159 -15.01 -18.30 16.44
N MET A 160 -15.84 -17.27 16.30
CA MET A 160 -15.50 -16.11 15.48
C MET A 160 -14.37 -15.31 16.16
N PRO A 161 -13.38 -14.82 15.40
CA PRO A 161 -12.24 -14.08 15.93
C PRO A 161 -12.69 -12.81 16.64
N LYS A 162 -12.13 -12.55 17.82
CA LYS A 162 -12.46 -11.41 18.68
C LYS A 162 -11.28 -10.46 18.85
N THR A 163 -10.07 -10.95 18.61
CA THR A 163 -8.82 -10.20 18.75
C THR A 163 -8.16 -9.95 17.40
N LEU A 164 -7.27 -8.96 17.34
CA LEU A 164 -6.46 -8.70 16.16
C LEU A 164 -5.64 -9.90 15.72
N THR A 165 -4.95 -10.54 16.67
CA THR A 165 -4.07 -11.66 16.36
C THR A 165 -4.87 -12.79 15.72
N GLU A 166 -6.07 -13.09 16.23
CA GLU A 166 -6.96 -14.06 15.60
C GLU A 166 -7.40 -13.58 14.19
N MET A 167 -7.78 -12.31 14.02
CA MET A 167 -8.14 -11.76 12.71
C MET A 167 -7.01 -11.93 11.68
N TYR A 168 -5.79 -11.52 12.02
CA TYR A 168 -4.62 -11.65 11.15
C TYR A 168 -4.23 -13.12 10.92
N THR A 169 -4.33 -13.98 11.94
CA THR A 169 -4.07 -15.42 11.80
C THR A 169 -5.05 -16.05 10.80
N HIS A 170 -6.34 -15.77 10.96
CA HIS A 170 -7.37 -16.28 10.04
C HIS A 170 -7.23 -15.67 8.64
N PHE A 171 -6.89 -14.39 8.54
CA PHE A 171 -6.64 -13.74 7.26
C PHE A 171 -5.48 -14.42 6.52
N LEU A 172 -4.34 -14.62 7.18
CA LEU A 172 -3.19 -15.32 6.61
C LEU A 172 -3.54 -16.73 6.12
N LEU A 173 -4.31 -17.48 6.91
CA LEU A 173 -4.80 -18.81 6.52
C LEU A 173 -5.72 -18.76 5.29
N ILE A 174 -6.65 -17.81 5.25
CA ILE A 174 -7.55 -17.61 4.10
C ILE A 174 -6.74 -17.31 2.84
N GLN A 175 -5.80 -16.37 2.92
CA GLN A 175 -4.97 -16.00 1.77
C GLN A 175 -4.08 -17.13 1.28
N THR A 176 -3.53 -17.92 2.21
CA THR A 176 -2.76 -19.13 1.89
C THR A 176 -3.62 -20.19 1.21
N ASN A 177 -4.89 -20.33 1.57
CA ASN A 177 -5.80 -21.28 0.92
C ASN A 177 -6.22 -20.81 -0.48
N VAL A 178 -6.56 -19.53 -0.63
CA VAL A 178 -6.88 -18.92 -1.94
C VAL A 178 -5.71 -19.10 -2.91
N LYS A 179 -4.47 -18.94 -2.44
CA LYS A 179 -3.26 -19.27 -3.19
C LYS A 179 -3.29 -20.73 -3.69
N ASN A 180 -3.47 -21.68 -2.78
CA ASN A 180 -3.39 -23.11 -3.12
C ASN A 180 -4.47 -23.52 -4.14
N GLU A 181 -5.69 -22.98 -4.02
CA GLU A 181 -6.77 -23.23 -4.98
C GLU A 181 -6.40 -22.71 -6.38
N LYS A 182 -5.87 -21.49 -6.47
CA LYS A 182 -5.55 -20.83 -7.75
C LYS A 182 -4.42 -21.51 -8.53
N TYR A 183 -3.40 -22.06 -7.85
CA TYR A 183 -2.17 -22.57 -8.50
C TYR A 183 -2.00 -24.08 -8.44
N HIS A 184 -2.63 -24.77 -7.49
CA HIS A 184 -2.50 -26.23 -7.34
C HIS A 184 -3.81 -26.97 -7.63
N GLY A 185 -4.89 -26.29 -8.03
CA GLY A 185 -6.15 -26.90 -8.47
C GLY A 185 -6.83 -27.76 -7.41
N THR A 186 -6.50 -27.55 -6.13
CA THR A 186 -7.05 -28.33 -5.02
C THR A 186 -8.38 -27.73 -4.58
N ASN A 187 -9.48 -28.24 -5.14
CA ASN A 187 -10.87 -27.86 -4.80
C ASN A 187 -11.31 -28.41 -3.44
N GLU A 188 -10.60 -28.10 -2.35
CA GLU A 188 -11.00 -28.53 -1.01
C GLU A 188 -11.35 -27.33 -0.13
N THR A 189 -12.66 -27.14 0.03
CA THR A 189 -13.36 -26.04 0.71
C THR A 189 -13.16 -25.97 2.23
N THR A 190 -12.27 -26.77 2.80
CA THR A 190 -11.94 -26.76 4.23
C THR A 190 -10.53 -26.22 4.46
N PRO A 191 -10.29 -25.36 5.47
CA PRO A 191 -8.95 -24.90 5.80
C PRO A 191 -8.09 -26.10 6.22
N LYS A 192 -7.35 -26.67 5.27
CA LYS A 192 -6.33 -27.70 5.56
C LYS A 192 -5.26 -27.09 6.46
N LYS A 193 -4.60 -27.96 7.24
CA LYS A 193 -3.32 -27.62 7.88
C LYS A 193 -2.40 -27.01 6.81
N MET A 194 -1.79 -25.89 7.14
CA MET A 194 -0.84 -25.19 6.29
C MET A 194 0.24 -26.18 5.82
N SER A 195 0.51 -26.23 4.51
CA SER A 195 1.57 -27.12 4.00
C SER A 195 2.92 -26.70 4.57
N ALA A 196 3.86 -27.65 4.67
CA ALA A 196 5.21 -27.37 5.14
C ALA A 196 5.89 -26.27 4.30
N SER A 197 5.72 -26.34 2.97
CA SER A 197 6.21 -25.31 2.03
C SER A 197 5.59 -23.94 2.28
N ASN A 198 4.27 -23.84 2.50
CA ASN A 198 3.65 -22.54 2.82
C ASN A 198 4.16 -21.98 4.15
N THR A 199 4.40 -22.85 5.13
CA THR A 199 4.98 -22.46 6.43
C THR A 199 6.39 -21.92 6.29
N GLU A 200 7.23 -22.57 5.49
CA GLU A 200 8.59 -22.11 5.23
C GLU A 200 8.60 -20.72 4.58
N ILE A 201 7.77 -20.49 3.56
CA ILE A 201 7.73 -19.19 2.86
C ILE A 201 7.22 -18.09 3.79
N ILE A 202 6.17 -18.34 4.58
CA ILE A 202 5.66 -17.37 5.54
C ILE A 202 6.73 -17.00 6.58
N LEU A 203 7.52 -17.98 7.05
CA LEU A 203 8.62 -17.71 7.98
C LEU A 203 9.71 -16.87 7.33
N LYS A 204 10.11 -17.17 6.08
CA LYS A 204 11.07 -16.36 5.32
C LYS A 204 10.57 -14.92 5.11
N LEU A 205 9.29 -14.75 4.77
CA LEU A 205 8.68 -13.41 4.63
C LEU A 205 8.65 -12.67 5.98
N GLY A 206 8.34 -13.34 7.08
CA GLY A 206 8.40 -12.75 8.42
C GLY A 206 9.81 -12.35 8.84
N GLN A 207 10.81 -13.16 8.50
CA GLN A 207 12.22 -12.85 8.73
C GLN A 207 12.67 -11.64 7.90
N LEU A 208 12.29 -11.58 6.62
CA LEU A 208 12.58 -10.44 5.75
C LEU A 208 11.97 -9.15 6.31
N ALA A 209 10.68 -9.20 6.70
CA ALA A 209 9.98 -8.07 7.27
C ALA A 209 10.69 -7.54 8.53
N LEU A 210 11.11 -8.43 9.43
CA LEU A 210 11.86 -8.05 10.63
C LEU A 210 13.19 -7.37 10.27
N LEU A 211 13.98 -7.97 9.38
CA LEU A 211 15.27 -7.44 8.97
C LEU A 211 15.16 -6.04 8.34
N GLN A 212 14.15 -5.84 7.48
CA GLN A 212 13.93 -4.56 6.81
C GLN A 212 13.40 -3.50 7.78
N LEU A 213 12.52 -3.88 8.71
CA LEU A 213 12.08 -2.99 9.79
C LEU A 213 13.25 -2.51 10.66
N GLU A 214 14.19 -3.40 11.02
CA GLU A 214 15.42 -3.03 11.75
C GLU A 214 16.30 -2.05 10.97
N ARG A 215 16.29 -2.13 9.63
CA ARG A 215 17.00 -1.22 8.72
C ARG A 215 16.22 0.07 8.42
N GLY A 216 14.98 0.20 8.91
CA GLY A 216 14.10 1.34 8.61
C GLY A 216 13.47 1.30 7.20
N ASN A 217 13.54 0.16 6.52
CA ASN A 217 13.00 -0.04 5.19
C ASN A 217 11.58 -0.62 5.25
N LEU A 218 10.66 0.02 4.54
CA LEU A 218 9.24 -0.40 4.46
C LEU A 218 8.84 -0.93 3.09
N ILE A 219 9.78 -0.91 2.13
CA ILE A 219 9.64 -1.41 0.76
C ILE A 219 10.73 -2.46 0.54
N PHE A 220 10.35 -3.62 -0.01
CA PHE A 220 11.26 -4.74 -0.29
C PHE A 220 11.36 -4.99 -1.79
N TYR A 221 12.55 -4.90 -2.35
CA TYR A 221 12.80 -5.10 -3.78
C TYR A 221 12.98 -6.59 -4.13
N GLU A 222 13.13 -6.88 -5.43
CA GLU A 222 13.36 -8.25 -5.91
C GLU A 222 14.61 -8.86 -5.28
N GLU A 223 15.63 -8.04 -5.11
CA GLU A 223 16.92 -8.39 -4.54
C GLU A 223 16.77 -8.84 -3.08
N ASP A 224 15.93 -8.14 -2.32
CA ASP A 224 15.65 -8.46 -0.91
C ASP A 224 14.98 -9.84 -0.77
N LEU A 225 14.06 -10.18 -1.70
CA LEU A 225 13.42 -11.49 -1.75
C LEU A 225 14.42 -12.60 -2.15
N ARG A 226 15.27 -12.32 -3.15
CA ARG A 226 16.29 -13.26 -3.63
C ARG A 226 17.35 -13.54 -2.55
N GLU A 227 17.75 -12.53 -1.78
CA GLU A 227 18.69 -12.69 -0.65
C GLU A 227 18.15 -13.67 0.40
N MET A 228 16.84 -13.67 0.62
CA MET A 228 16.15 -14.61 1.53
C MET A 228 15.83 -15.97 0.89
N GLY A 229 16.27 -16.20 -0.35
CA GLY A 229 15.99 -17.43 -1.08
C GLY A 229 14.50 -17.65 -1.33
N ILE A 230 13.75 -16.56 -1.53
CA ILE A 230 12.34 -16.58 -1.90
C ILE A 230 12.25 -16.39 -3.42
N ASP A 231 11.62 -17.34 -4.12
CA ASP A 231 11.31 -17.15 -5.53
C ASP A 231 10.26 -16.03 -5.66
N VAL A 232 10.60 -15.03 -6.45
CA VAL A 232 9.79 -13.84 -6.73
C VAL A 232 8.45 -14.22 -7.35
N SER A 233 8.44 -15.27 -8.17
CA SER A 233 7.21 -15.82 -8.74
C SER A 233 6.33 -16.43 -7.64
N GLU A 234 6.89 -17.04 -6.59
CA GLU A 234 6.16 -17.56 -5.44
C GLU A 234 5.73 -16.47 -4.44
N ALA A 235 6.51 -15.39 -4.31
CA ALA A 235 6.18 -14.24 -3.46
C ALA A 235 5.00 -13.45 -4.01
N SER A 236 4.96 -13.21 -5.33
CA SER A 236 3.86 -12.53 -6.02
C SER A 236 2.51 -13.23 -5.84
N VAL A 237 2.57 -14.53 -5.58
CA VAL A 237 1.44 -15.43 -5.42
C VAL A 237 0.82 -15.36 -4.02
N TYR A 238 1.53 -14.82 -3.01
CA TYR A 238 0.95 -14.39 -1.72
C TYR A 238 0.18 -13.07 -1.80
N SER A 239 -0.18 -12.63 -3.02
CA SER A 239 -1.07 -11.51 -3.33
C SER A 239 -2.10 -11.25 -2.23
N GLY A 240 -2.81 -12.22 -1.67
CA GLY A 240 -3.70 -11.99 -0.52
C GLY A 240 -3.15 -11.21 0.70
N VAL A 241 -1.92 -11.49 1.14
CA VAL A 241 -1.21 -10.76 2.22
C VAL A 241 -0.42 -9.57 1.65
N CYS A 242 -0.13 -9.64 0.35
CA CYS A 242 0.65 -8.67 -0.40
C CYS A 242 -0.21 -8.00 -1.51
N THR A 243 -1.42 -7.54 -1.19
CA THR A 243 -2.52 -7.48 -2.19
C THR A 243 -2.52 -6.29 -3.13
N GLU A 244 -1.75 -5.25 -2.81
CA GLU A 244 -1.54 -4.09 -3.68
C GLU A 244 -0.05 -3.89 -4.02
N ILE A 245 0.76 -4.90 -3.71
CA ILE A 245 2.20 -4.80 -3.48
C ILE A 245 3.00 -5.31 -4.69
N PHE A 246 2.42 -6.21 -5.47
CA PHE A 246 2.99 -6.71 -6.71
C PHE A 246 2.37 -5.96 -7.89
N LYS A 247 2.55 -4.64 -7.92
CA LYS A 247 2.26 -3.88 -9.14
C LYS A 247 3.51 -3.92 -9.99
N GLU A 248 3.44 -4.58 -11.15
CA GLU A 248 4.47 -4.51 -12.17
C GLU A 248 4.52 -3.06 -12.69
N GLU A 249 5.33 -2.23 -12.04
CA GLU A 249 5.63 -0.90 -12.58
C GLU A 249 6.72 -1.05 -13.64
N CYS A 250 6.35 -0.84 -14.90
CA CYS A 250 7.29 -0.72 -16.00
C CYS A 250 8.19 0.51 -15.78
N GLY A 251 9.33 0.32 -15.11
CA GLY A 251 10.34 1.34 -14.91
C GLY A 251 11.75 0.75 -14.79
N LEU A 252 12.61 1.08 -15.77
CA LEU A 252 14.05 0.84 -15.86
C LEU A 252 14.56 -0.46 -15.18
N GLY A 253 14.42 -1.59 -15.89
CA GLY A 253 15.33 -2.75 -15.79
C GLY A 253 15.24 -3.65 -14.55
N GLU A 254 14.62 -3.20 -13.46
CA GLU A 254 14.47 -3.97 -12.22
C GLU A 254 12.99 -4.18 -11.92
N ARG A 255 12.61 -5.43 -11.64
CA ARG A 255 11.23 -5.72 -11.24
C ARG A 255 11.05 -5.17 -9.83
N ARG A 256 10.16 -4.20 -9.69
CA ARG A 256 9.91 -3.56 -8.40
C ARG A 256 8.80 -4.29 -7.67
N PHE A 257 9.03 -4.55 -6.39
CA PHE A 257 8.04 -5.17 -5.51
C PHE A 257 7.80 -4.23 -4.31
N THR A 258 6.54 -3.91 -4.11
CA THR A 258 5.88 -2.98 -3.17
C THR A 258 5.58 -3.42 -1.74
N ALA A 259 6.41 -4.13 -0.95
CA ALA A 259 5.84 -4.82 0.23
C ALA A 259 5.49 -3.95 1.45
N LEU A 260 4.26 -3.42 1.50
CA LEU A 260 3.64 -2.88 2.72
C LEU A 260 3.25 -4.02 3.68
N CYS A 261 4.04 -4.24 4.72
CA CYS A 261 3.63 -5.11 5.82
C CYS A 261 2.50 -4.44 6.61
N ILE A 262 1.31 -5.05 6.61
CA ILE A 262 0.14 -4.65 7.42
C ILE A 262 0.30 -5.09 8.88
#